data_AF-A0A504YTE9-F1
#
_entry.id   AF-A0A504YTE9-F1
#
_cell.length_a   1.000
_cell.length_b   1.000
_cell.length_c   1.000
_cell.angle_alpha   90.00
_cell.angle_beta   90.00
_cell.angle_gamma   90.00
#
_symmetry.space_group_name_H-M   'P 1'
#
loop_
_entity.id
_entity.type
_entity.pdbx_description
1 polymer ?
#
loop_
_entity_poly.entity_id
_entity_poly.type
_entity_poly.pdbx_seq_one_letter_code
_entity_poly.pdbx_strand_id
1 'polypeptide(L)'
;MVSGLLVIGGLYACTAVGLQYQSYIKNKRDTRMREEEEVRIALSPFILAEQERLYLKQIRRNRDYEAELMRDVPGWKVGHWHDYPLFHNPRGLWIDPNVDEFYAHTTRRFRDKRVGVVHDYF
;
A
#
# COMPACT_ATOMS: atom_id res chain seq x y z
N MET A 1 28.15 -56.27 20.75
CA MET A 1 28.33 -55.29 19.66
C MET A 1 27.00 -55.14 18.95
N VAL A 2 26.36 -53.98 18.99
CA VAL A 2 25.11 -53.75 18.25
C VAL A 2 25.44 -53.77 16.75
N SER A 3 24.70 -54.56 15.97
CA SER A 3 24.94 -54.67 14.53
C SER A 3 24.76 -53.31 13.84
N GLY A 4 25.76 -52.86 13.08
CA GLY A 4 25.75 -51.55 12.42
C GLY A 4 24.55 -51.33 11.47
N LEU A 5 24.02 -52.42 10.91
CA LEU A 5 22.79 -52.40 10.09
C LEU A 5 21.57 -51.92 10.86
N LEU A 6 21.44 -52.26 12.16
CA LEU A 6 20.33 -51.82 13.00
C LEU A 6 20.42 -50.32 13.30
N VAL A 7 21.63 -49.80 13.47
CA VAL A 7 21.87 -48.37 13.71
C VAL A 7 21.50 -47.54 12.47
N ILE A 8 21.93 -48.00 11.29
CA ILE A 8 21.60 -47.35 10.01
C ILE A 8 20.09 -47.41 9.77
N GLY A 9 19.45 -48.56 9.97
CA GLY A 9 17.99 -48.70 9.86
C GLY A 9 17.23 -47.79 10.83
N GLY A 10 17.69 -47.68 12.08
CA GLY A 10 17.12 -46.78 13.08
C GLY A 10 17.24 -45.29 12.71
N LEU A 11 18.38 -44.89 12.15
CA LEU A 11 18.59 -43.51 11.67
C LEU A 11 17.64 -43.18 10.53
N TYR A 12 17.51 -44.04 9.52
CA TYR A 12 16.58 -43.82 8.41
C TYR A 12 15.12 -43.79 8.86
N ALA A 13 14.73 -44.62 9.82
CA ALA A 13 13.38 -44.57 10.39
C ALA A 13 13.13 -43.24 11.12
N CYS A 14 14.09 -42.80 11.94
CA CYS A 14 13.99 -41.54 12.68
C CYS A 14 13.91 -40.32 11.75
N THR A 15 14.73 -40.28 10.69
CA THR A 15 14.68 -39.20 9.70
C THR A 15 13.39 -39.21 8.89
N ALA A 16 12.88 -40.37 8.49
CA ALA A 16 11.60 -40.47 7.79
C ALA A 16 10.44 -39.93 8.64
N VAL A 17 10.37 -40.32 9.92
CA VAL A 17 9.35 -39.79 10.86
C VAL A 17 9.53 -38.29 11.08
N GLY A 18 10.77 -37.81 11.23
CA GLY A 18 11.07 -36.39 11.35
C GLY A 18 10.58 -35.57 10.16
N LEU A 19 10.80 -36.05 8.93
CA LEU A 19 10.34 -35.39 7.71
C LEU A 19 8.81 -35.38 7.61
N GLN A 20 8.13 -36.47 7.99
CA GLN A 20 6.66 -36.52 8.03
C GLN A 20 6.10 -35.51 9.04
N TYR A 21 6.68 -35.44 10.24
CA TYR A 21 6.28 -34.48 11.26
C TYR A 21 6.54 -33.03 10.85
N GLN A 22 7.69 -32.75 10.22
CA GLN A 22 8.00 -31.43 9.68
C GLN A 22 7.03 -31.01 8.58
N SER A 23 6.68 -31.93 7.67
CA SER A 23 5.67 -31.70 6.63
C SER A 23 4.31 -31.37 7.22
N TYR A 24 3.88 -32.11 8.25
CA TYR A 24 2.64 -31.84 8.97
C TYR A 24 2.61 -30.44 9.61
N ILE A 25 3.68 -30.06 10.31
CA ILE A 25 3.79 -28.71 10.90
C ILE A 25 3.77 -27.64 9.81
N LYS A 26 4.50 -27.84 8.72
CA LYS A 26 4.55 -26.89 7.60
C LYS A 26 3.17 -26.69 7.02
N ASN A 27 2.43 -27.77 6.71
CA ASN A 27 1.07 -27.68 6.19
C ASN A 27 0.13 -26.92 7.15
N LYS A 28 0.28 -27.12 8.46
CA LYS A 28 -0.51 -26.38 9.48
C LYS A 28 -0.15 -24.89 9.54
N ARG A 29 1.09 -24.52 9.25
CA ARG A 29 1.50 -23.10 9.14
C ARG A 29 0.99 -22.50 7.83
N ASP A 30 1.16 -23.22 6.73
CA ASP A 30 0.76 -22.76 5.40
C ASP A 30 -0.75 -22.57 5.28
N THR A 31 -1.55 -23.37 5.99
CA THR A 31 -3.01 -23.17 6.10
C THR A 31 -3.37 -21.89 6.83
N ARG A 32 -2.74 -21.62 7.99
CA ARG A 32 -2.94 -20.34 8.72
C ARG A 32 -2.51 -19.12 7.91
N MET A 33 -1.39 -19.20 7.19
CA MET A 33 -0.93 -18.09 6.36
C MET A 33 -1.91 -17.81 5.20
N ARG A 34 -2.50 -18.87 4.61
CA ARG A 34 -3.55 -18.73 3.60
C ARG A 34 -4.81 -18.08 4.18
N GLU A 35 -5.25 -18.50 5.36
CA GLU A 35 -6.39 -17.88 6.05
C GLU A 35 -6.14 -16.38 6.27
N GLU A 36 -4.94 -15.98 6.72
CA GLU A 36 -4.59 -14.56 6.86
C GLU A 36 -4.58 -13.80 5.53
N GLU A 37 -4.07 -14.42 4.46
CA GLU A 37 -4.04 -13.83 3.12
C GLU A 37 -5.46 -13.64 2.56
N GLU A 38 -6.33 -14.63 2.73
CA GLU A 38 -7.74 -14.56 2.34
C GLU A 38 -8.46 -13.42 3.07
N VAL A 39 -8.20 -13.24 4.38
CA VAL A 39 -8.75 -12.09 5.13
C VAL A 39 -8.22 -10.76 4.59
N ARG A 40 -6.92 -10.66 4.26
CA ARG A 40 -6.35 -9.44 3.66
C ARG A 40 -6.97 -9.14 2.30
N ILE A 41 -7.17 -10.15 1.45
CA ILE A 41 -7.81 -9.99 0.14
C ILE A 41 -9.26 -9.53 0.33
N ALA A 42 -10.00 -10.14 1.24
CA ALA A 42 -11.39 -9.77 1.53
C ALA A 42 -11.53 -8.33 2.07
N LEU A 43 -10.57 -7.85 2.86
CA LEU A 43 -10.56 -6.50 3.40
C LEU A 43 -9.98 -5.45 2.44
N SER A 44 -9.13 -5.85 1.51
CA SER A 44 -8.44 -4.96 0.57
C SER A 44 -9.36 -3.98 -0.17
N PRO A 45 -10.55 -4.35 -0.71
CA PRO A 45 -11.39 -3.39 -1.41
C PRO A 45 -11.96 -2.31 -0.49
N PHE A 46 -12.22 -2.64 0.79
CA PHE A 46 -12.72 -1.65 1.75
C PHE A 46 -11.63 -0.64 2.13
N ILE A 47 -10.43 -1.13 2.43
CA ILE A 47 -9.29 -0.27 2.77
C ILE A 47 -8.94 0.64 1.59
N LEU A 48 -8.90 0.08 0.38
CA LEU A 48 -8.63 0.86 -0.84
C LEU A 48 -9.71 1.93 -1.06
N ALA A 49 -10.99 1.57 -0.96
CA ALA A 49 -12.07 2.53 -1.12
C ALA A 49 -12.06 3.64 -0.05
N GLU A 50 -11.69 3.33 1.19
CA GLU A 50 -11.52 4.33 2.25
C GLU A 50 -10.35 5.28 1.96
N GLN A 51 -9.20 4.73 1.51
CA GLN A 51 -8.04 5.52 1.11
C GLN A 51 -8.37 6.45 -0.06
N GLU A 52 -9.02 5.94 -1.11
CA GLU A 52 -9.44 6.73 -2.28
C GLU A 52 -10.41 7.85 -1.87
N ARG A 53 -11.36 7.58 -0.98
CA ARG A 53 -12.28 8.60 -0.45
C ARG A 53 -11.54 9.70 0.31
N LEU A 54 -10.58 9.33 1.16
CA LEU A 54 -9.78 10.31 1.91
C LEU A 54 -8.91 11.15 0.96
N TYR A 55 -8.32 10.51 -0.04
CA TYR A 55 -7.50 11.15 -1.07
C TYR A 55 -8.29 12.19 -1.87
N LEU A 56 -9.44 11.80 -2.43
CA LEU A 56 -10.30 12.71 -3.21
C LEU A 56 -10.85 13.85 -2.36
N LYS A 57 -11.21 13.59 -1.10
CA LYS A 57 -11.65 14.65 -0.17
C LYS A 57 -10.55 15.67 0.09
N GLN A 58 -9.30 15.24 0.24
CA GLN A 58 -8.17 16.14 0.43
C GLN A 58 -7.94 17.00 -0.83
N ILE A 59 -7.97 16.42 -2.02
CA ILE A 59 -7.85 17.17 -3.29
C ILE A 59 -8.99 18.19 -3.41
N ARG A 60 -10.21 17.79 -3.06
CA ARG A 60 -11.37 18.69 -3.09
C ARG A 60 -11.18 19.88 -2.17
N ARG A 61 -10.68 19.64 -0.95
CA ARG A 61 -10.36 20.69 0.01
C ARG A 61 -9.29 21.65 -0.52
N ASN A 62 -8.24 21.14 -1.16
CA ASN A 62 -7.19 21.98 -1.75
C ASN A 62 -7.77 22.87 -2.86
N ARG A 63 -8.66 22.32 -3.70
CA ARG A 63 -9.34 23.06 -4.77
C ARG A 63 -10.27 24.15 -4.22
N ASP A 64 -11.05 23.84 -3.18
CA ASP A 64 -11.94 24.81 -2.55
C ASP A 64 -11.12 25.94 -1.87
N TYR A 65 -9.96 25.60 -1.29
CA TYR A 65 -9.03 26.60 -0.73
C TYR A 65 -8.38 27.47 -1.81
N GLU A 66 -8.00 26.91 -2.96
CA GLU A 66 -7.49 27.68 -4.11
C GLU A 66 -8.53 28.71 -4.56
N ALA A 67 -9.81 28.32 -4.62
CA ALA A 67 -10.91 29.21 -4.99
C ALA A 67 -11.08 30.38 -4.00
N GLU A 68 -10.94 30.11 -2.70
CA GLU A 68 -11.00 31.14 -1.66
C GLU A 68 -9.78 32.07 -1.71
N LEU A 69 -8.57 31.51 -1.85
CA LEU A 69 -7.31 32.25 -1.87
C LEU A 69 -7.19 33.17 -3.09
N MET A 70 -7.66 32.70 -4.26
CA MET A 70 -7.50 33.40 -5.54
C MET A 70 -8.71 34.25 -5.92
N ARG A 71 -9.69 34.41 -5.03
CA ARG A 71 -10.94 35.16 -5.30
C ARG A 71 -10.71 36.60 -5.77
N ASP A 72 -9.64 37.23 -5.27
CA ASP A 72 -9.36 38.65 -5.48
C ASP A 72 -8.53 38.90 -6.76
N VAL A 73 -8.10 37.84 -7.47
CA VAL A 73 -7.28 37.94 -8.68
C VAL A 73 -8.18 37.95 -9.93
N PRO A 74 -8.17 39.02 -10.74
CA PRO A 74 -9.03 39.13 -11.91
C PRO A 74 -8.66 38.07 -12.97
N GLY A 75 -9.66 37.35 -13.47
CA GLY A 75 -9.48 36.34 -14.51
C GLY A 75 -8.94 34.98 -14.04
N TRP A 76 -8.74 34.78 -12.73
CA TRP A 76 -8.28 33.49 -12.22
C TRP A 76 -9.35 32.40 -12.36
N LYS A 77 -8.98 31.27 -12.97
CA LYS A 77 -9.80 30.06 -13.04
C LYS A 77 -9.14 28.97 -12.21
N VAL A 78 -9.89 28.41 -11.27
CA VAL A 78 -9.41 27.33 -10.39
C VAL A 78 -8.91 26.15 -11.23
N GLY A 79 -7.74 25.61 -10.89
CA GLY A 79 -7.10 24.50 -11.61
C GLY A 79 -6.49 24.88 -12.97
N HIS A 80 -6.30 26.17 -13.23
CA HIS A 80 -5.55 26.68 -14.37
C HIS A 80 -4.33 27.45 -13.90
N TRP A 81 -3.24 27.35 -14.66
CA TRP A 81 -2.15 28.30 -14.59
C TRP A 81 -2.51 29.46 -15.51
N HIS A 82 -3.01 30.57 -14.98
CA HIS A 82 -3.56 31.72 -15.74
C HIS A 82 -4.41 31.25 -16.94
N ASP A 83 -3.90 31.40 -18.18
CA ASP A 83 -4.61 31.06 -19.42
C ASP A 83 -4.47 29.58 -19.84
N TYR A 84 -3.56 28.83 -19.23
CA TYR A 84 -3.26 27.45 -19.58
C TYR A 84 -3.82 26.47 -18.54
N PRO A 85 -4.41 25.33 -18.94
CA PRO A 85 -4.78 24.29 -17.99
C PRO A 85 -3.51 23.72 -17.33
N LEU A 86 -3.61 23.38 -16.04
CA LEU A 86 -2.46 22.83 -15.29
C LEU A 86 -1.92 21.52 -15.92
N PHE A 87 -2.83 20.73 -16.50
CA PHE A 87 -2.50 19.46 -17.15
C PHE A 87 -2.97 19.43 -18.61
N HIS A 88 -2.10 18.98 -19.51
CA HIS A 88 -2.49 18.68 -20.90
C HIS A 88 -3.17 17.31 -20.96
N ASN A 89 -4.51 17.31 -21.01
CA ASN A 89 -5.29 16.08 -20.97
C ASN A 89 -6.40 16.03 -22.04
N PRO A 90 -6.05 15.73 -23.30
CA PRO A 90 -7.04 15.67 -24.37
C PRO A 90 -8.02 14.50 -24.23
N ARG A 91 -7.70 13.48 -23.42
CA ARG A 91 -8.50 12.27 -23.25
C ARG A 91 -9.40 12.30 -22.01
N GLY A 92 -9.31 13.34 -21.18
CA GLY A 92 -10.08 13.46 -19.94
C GLY A 92 -9.79 12.35 -18.91
N LEU A 93 -8.57 11.79 -18.91
CA LEU A 93 -8.15 10.77 -17.95
C LEU A 93 -7.90 11.38 -16.56
N TRP A 94 -7.94 10.56 -15.51
CA TRP A 94 -7.48 11.01 -14.20
C TRP A 94 -5.96 11.28 -14.25
N ILE A 95 -5.53 12.34 -13.59
CA ILE A 95 -4.12 12.69 -13.42
C ILE A 95 -3.89 12.88 -11.93
N ASP A 96 -2.98 12.11 -11.38
CA ASP A 96 -2.63 12.21 -9.97
C ASP A 96 -1.84 13.50 -9.72
N PRO A 97 -2.27 14.36 -8.78
CA PRO A 97 -1.51 15.52 -8.36
C PRO A 97 -0.14 15.15 -7.82
N ASN A 98 0.81 16.07 -7.97
CA ASN A 98 2.12 15.92 -7.37
C ASN A 98 2.02 15.95 -5.83
N VAL A 99 2.99 15.33 -5.14
CA VAL A 99 3.09 15.31 -3.67
C VAL A 99 3.04 16.72 -3.09
N ASP A 100 3.69 17.68 -3.76
CA ASP A 100 3.70 19.08 -3.33
C ASP A 100 2.33 19.76 -3.45
N GLU A 101 1.53 19.40 -4.47
CA GLU A 101 0.17 19.90 -4.67
C GLU A 101 -0.79 19.29 -3.64
N PHE A 102 -0.62 18.01 -3.32
CA PHE A 102 -1.42 17.32 -2.31
C PHE A 102 -1.18 17.90 -0.91
N TYR A 103 0.09 18.18 -0.57
CA TYR A 103 0.51 18.68 0.74
C TYR A 103 0.69 20.20 0.81
N ALA A 104 0.17 20.96 -0.15
CA ALA A 104 0.39 22.41 -0.29
C ALA A 104 0.07 23.23 0.98
N HIS A 105 -0.90 22.80 1.79
CA HIS A 105 -1.31 23.49 3.03
C HIS A 105 -0.56 23.04 4.28
N THR A 106 0.43 22.16 4.16
CA THR A 106 1.16 21.60 5.30
C THR A 106 2.60 22.09 5.35
N THR A 107 3.19 22.12 6.55
CA THR A 107 4.61 22.42 6.70
C THR A 107 5.45 21.31 6.05
N ARG A 108 6.55 21.69 5.41
CA ARG A 108 7.53 20.76 4.81
C ARG A 108 7.90 19.58 5.72
N ARG A 109 8.16 19.83 7.01
CA ARG A 109 8.48 18.78 7.99
C ARG A 109 7.37 17.73 8.13
N PHE A 110 6.10 18.15 8.09
CA PHE A 110 4.96 17.24 8.16
C PHE A 110 4.82 16.42 6.89
N ARG A 111 4.95 17.06 5.72
CA ARG A 111 4.98 16.40 4.41
C ARG A 111 6.07 15.33 4.36
N ASP A 112 7.31 15.69 4.68
CA ASP A 112 8.47 14.78 4.56
C ASP A 112 8.32 13.55 5.47
N LYS A 113 7.75 13.71 6.67
CA LYS A 113 7.43 12.59 7.56
C LYS A 113 6.39 11.64 6.96
N ARG A 114 5.38 12.17 6.26
CA ARG A 114 4.31 11.35 5.64
C ARG A 114 4.78 10.66 4.36
N VAL A 115 5.59 11.33 3.55
CA VAL A 115 6.15 10.79 2.32
C VAL A 115 7.21 9.72 2.61
N GLY A 116 8.04 9.92 3.63
CA GLY A 116 9.05 8.94 4.04
C GLY A 116 8.44 7.61 4.46
N VAL A 117 7.32 7.63 5.19
CA VAL A 117 6.63 6.41 5.65
C VAL A 117 6.19 5.51 4.50
N VAL A 118 5.88 6.04 3.31
CA VAL A 118 5.44 5.21 2.16
C VAL A 118 6.60 4.40 1.56
N HIS A 119 7.86 4.88 1.66
CA HIS A 119 9.02 4.23 1.04
C HIS A 119 9.54 3.04 1.84
N ASP A 120 9.33 3.01 3.16
CA ASP A 120 9.91 1.99 4.05
C ASP A 120 9.22 0.61 3.99
N TYR A 121 8.13 0.48 3.23
CA TYR A 121 7.36 -0.77 3.10
C TYR A 121 7.60 -1.54 1.78
N PHE A 122 8.49 -1.06 0.91
CA PHE A 122 8.82 -1.68 -0.38
C PHE A 122 10.30 -2.10 -0.46
#